data_AF-A0A9N8V9Z0-F1
#
_entry.id   AF-A0A9N8V9Z0-F1
#
_cell.length_a   1.000
_cell.length_b   1.000
_cell.length_c   1.000
_cell.angle_alpha   90.00
_cell.angle_beta   90.00
_cell.angle_gamma   90.00
#
_symmetry.space_group_name_H-M   'P 1'
#
loop_
_entity.id
_entity.type
_entity.pdbx_description
1 polymer ?
#
loop_
_entity_poly.entity_id
_entity_poly.type
_entity_poly.pdbx_seq_one_letter_code
_entity_poly.pdbx_strand_id
1 'polypeptide(L)'
;MSFVWNTLYSLTCCFPTPILHIKSRHFKVIRLLGEGGYSFVYLVQDTSTGLQCALKKIRCPLGTDSVRNAMKEVEMYKLFQHENIIKVI
;
A
#
# COMPACT_ATOMS: atom_id res chain seq x y z
N MET A 1 -11.21 -10.10 18.80
CA MET A 1 -10.87 -11.45 18.29
C MET A 1 -10.08 -11.35 16.97
N SER A 2 -8.93 -10.66 16.97
CA SER A 2 -8.13 -10.39 15.75
C SER A 2 -6.72 -10.96 15.80
N PHE A 3 -6.25 -11.40 16.98
CA PHE A 3 -4.90 -11.95 17.16
C PHE A 3 -4.79 -13.41 16.68
N VAL A 4 -5.81 -14.23 16.91
CA VAL A 4 -5.77 -15.68 16.61
C VAL A 4 -5.72 -15.95 15.10
N TRP A 5 -6.39 -15.13 14.29
CA TRP A 5 -6.35 -15.25 12.83
C TRP A 5 -4.98 -14.94 12.24
N ASN A 6 -4.26 -13.94 12.76
CA ASN A 6 -2.93 -13.58 12.27
C ASN A 6 -1.89 -14.68 12.56
N THR A 7 -2.02 -15.38 13.70
CA THR A 7 -1.13 -16.49 14.04
C THR A 7 -1.45 -17.75 13.24
N LEU A 8 -2.73 -18.02 12.94
CA LEU A 8 -3.12 -19.18 12.12
C LEU A 8 -2.79 -19.01 10.63
N TYR A 9 -2.80 -17.77 10.11
CA TYR A 9 -2.35 -17.44 8.75
C TYR A 9 -0.86 -17.72 8.50
N SER A 10 -0.06 -17.85 9.57
CA SER A 10 1.37 -18.19 9.47
C SER A 10 1.63 -19.68 9.25
N LEU A 11 0.64 -20.56 9.47
CA LEU A 11 0.81 -22.03 9.42
C LEU A 11 0.42 -22.65 8.07
N THR A 12 -0.09 -21.86 7.13
CA THR A 12 -0.47 -22.32 5.79
C THR A 12 0.61 -21.93 4.77
N CYS A 13 1.53 -22.86 4.53
CA CYS A 13 2.80 -22.72 3.81
C CYS A 13 2.72 -22.35 2.31
N CYS A 14 1.52 -22.12 1.73
CA CYS A 14 1.38 -22.02 0.26
C CYS A 14 0.27 -21.07 -0.23
N PHE A 15 0.00 -19.96 0.46
CA PHE A 15 -0.83 -18.92 -0.15
C PHE A 15 0.04 -18.02 -1.05
N PRO A 16 -0.31 -17.85 -2.34
CA PRO A 16 0.41 -16.93 -3.21
C PRO A 16 0.18 -15.51 -2.67
N THR A 17 1.23 -14.92 -2.10
CA THR A 17 1.23 -13.50 -1.76
C THR A 17 0.99 -12.70 -3.03
N PRO A 18 0.02 -11.79 -3.06
CA PRO A 18 -0.31 -11.09 -4.30
C PRO A 18 0.88 -10.24 -4.74
N ILE A 19 1.22 -10.37 -6.02
CA ILE A 19 2.22 -9.54 -6.70
C ILE A 19 1.49 -8.42 -7.40
N LEU A 20 1.91 -7.19 -7.13
CA LEU A 20 1.39 -5.97 -7.73
C LEU A 20 2.35 -5.50 -8.82
N HIS A 21 1.81 -5.25 -10.01
CA HIS A 21 2.56 -4.63 -11.11
C HIS A 21 2.26 -3.14 -11.11
N ILE A 22 3.26 -2.34 -10.73
CA ILE A 22 3.15 -0.88 -10.68
C ILE A 22 4.26 -0.30 -11.54
N LYS A 23 3.87 0.41 -12.61
CA LYS A 23 4.78 0.83 -13.70
C LYS A 23 5.52 -0.41 -14.25
N SER A 24 6.85 -0.39 -14.26
CA SER A 24 7.70 -1.50 -14.72
C SER A 24 8.31 -2.31 -13.56
N ARG A 25 7.73 -2.23 -12.35
CA ARG A 25 8.24 -2.90 -11.14
C ARG A 25 7.20 -3.83 -10.54
N HIS A 26 7.69 -4.87 -9.87
CA HIS A 26 6.88 -5.92 -9.26
C HIS A 26 7.02 -5.82 -7.75
N PHE A 27 5.90 -5.75 -7.05
CA PHE A 27 5.87 -5.60 -5.59
C PHE A 27 5.11 -6.75 -4.94
N LYS A 28 5.77 -7.47 -4.05
CA LYS A 28 5.14 -8.48 -3.19
C LYS A 28 4.45 -7.77 -2.02
N VAL A 29 3.16 -8.02 -1.81
CA VAL A 29 2.47 -7.55 -0.60
C VAL A 29 2.88 -8.42 0.58
N ILE A 30 3.42 -7.80 1.64
CA ILE A 30 3.87 -8.50 2.84
C ILE A 30 2.74 -8.55 3.87
N ARG A 31 2.23 -7.38 4.30
CA ARG A 31 1.19 -7.29 5.34
C ARG A 31 0.48 -5.93 5.32
N LEU A 32 -0.66 -5.84 6.00
CA LEU A 32 -1.33 -4.57 6.28
C LEU A 32 -0.54 -3.78 7.34
N LEU A 33 -0.36 -2.49 7.10
CA LEU A 33 0.22 -1.51 8.04
C LEU A 33 -0.86 -0.67 8.72
N GLY A 34 -1.95 -0.34 8.02
CA GLY A 34 -3.04 0.44 8.58
C GLY A 34 -4.27 0.52 7.69
N GLU A 35 -5.40 0.77 8.31
CA GLU A 35 -6.70 0.98 7.67
C GLU A 35 -7.20 2.39 8.01
N GLY A 36 -7.63 3.12 6.99
CA GLY A 36 -8.39 4.36 7.13
C GLY A 36 -9.76 4.21 6.47
N GLY A 37 -10.65 5.18 6.67
CA GLY A 37 -12.04 5.08 6.20
C GLY A 37 -12.20 4.81 4.70
N TYR A 38 -11.23 5.21 3.88
CA TYR A 38 -11.27 5.03 2.42
C TYR A 38 -10.00 4.41 1.84
N SER A 39 -9.06 3.93 2.66
CA SER A 39 -7.78 3.43 2.15
C SER A 39 -7.13 2.39 3.04
N PHE A 40 -6.32 1.54 2.43
CA PHE A 40 -5.48 0.56 3.13
C PHE A 40 -4.03 0.90 2.84
N VAL A 41 -3.18 0.81 3.85
CA VAL A 41 -1.73 0.96 3.71
C VAL A 41 -1.09 -0.40 3.91
N TYR A 42 -0.36 -0.88 2.92
CA TYR A 42 0.32 -2.17 2.95
C TYR A 42 1.82 -1.98 2.99
N LEU A 43 2.53 -2.86 3.70
CA LEU A 43 3.95 -3.05 3.51
C LEU A 43 4.13 -3.89 2.25
N VAL A 44 4.84 -3.36 1.27
CA VAL A 44 5.17 -4.08 0.05
C VAL A 44 6.68 -4.09 -0.14
N GLN A 45 7.18 -5.08 -0.87
CA GLN A 45 8.59 -5.23 -1.17
C GLN A 45 8.79 -5.37 -2.67
N ASP A 46 9.68 -4.57 -3.25
CA ASP A 46 10.11 -4.77 -4.62
C ASP A 46 10.83 -6.12 -4.74
N THR A 47 10.37 -6.97 -5.67
CA THR A 47 10.93 -8.30 -5.88
C THR A 47 12.32 -8.28 -6.52
N SER A 48 12.70 -7.18 -7.18
CA SER A 48 13.99 -7.00 -7.83
C SER A 48 15.06 -6.42 -6.91
N THR A 49 14.72 -5.39 -6.13
CA THR A 49 15.69 -4.68 -5.27
C THR A 49 15.60 -5.06 -3.79
N GLY A 50 14.52 -5.73 -3.37
CA GLY A 50 14.24 -6.01 -1.96
C GLY A 50 13.80 -4.78 -1.16
N LEU A 51 13.69 -3.59 -1.78
CA LEU A 51 13.26 -2.37 -1.11
C LEU A 51 11.84 -2.50 -0.59
N GLN A 52 11.66 -2.20 0.70
CA GLN A 52 10.35 -2.14 1.32
C GLN A 52 9.77 -0.74 1.28
N CYS A 53 8.50 -0.62 0.92
CA CYS A 53 7.77 0.64 0.93
C CYS A 53 6.34 0.47 1.46
N ALA A 54 5.75 1.59 1.88
CA ALA A 54 4.34 1.64 2.23
C ALA A 54 3.52 1.96 0.96
N LEU A 55 2.61 1.06 0.59
CA LEU A 55 1.68 1.25 -0.51
C LEU A 55 0.31 1.65 0.02
N LYS A 56 -0.12 2.88 -0.26
CA LYS A 56 -1.48 3.35 0.05
C LYS A 56 -2.43 3.05 -1.11
N LYS A 57 -3.36 2.13 -0.91
CA LYS A 57 -4.45 1.81 -1.84
C LYS A 57 -5.71 2.58 -1.44
N ILE A 58 -6.05 3.60 -2.22
CA ILE A 58 -7.26 4.41 -2.02
C ILE A 58 -8.43 3.76 -2.74
N ARG A 59 -9.56 3.60 -2.05
CA ARG A 59 -10.83 3.14 -2.62
C ARG A 59 -11.64 4.37 -3.04
N CYS A 60 -12.17 4.34 -4.26
CA CYS A 60 -12.95 5.44 -4.84
C CYS A 60 -14.40 4.99 -5.11
N PRO A 61 -15.23 4.78 -4.08
CA PRO A 61 -16.57 4.22 -4.23
C PRO A 61 -17.56 5.16 -4.92
N LEU A 62 -17.37 6.48 -4.80
CA LEU A 62 -18.27 7.52 -5.31
C LEU A 62 -17.86 8.05 -6.69
N GLY A 63 -17.01 7.31 -7.43
CA GLY A 63 -16.61 7.68 -8.79
C GLY A 63 -15.69 8.91 -8.85
N THR A 64 -15.95 9.81 -9.81
CA THR A 64 -15.04 10.87 -10.26
C THR A 64 -14.56 11.82 -9.16
N ASP A 65 -15.40 12.18 -8.19
CA ASP A 65 -15.01 13.10 -7.12
C ASP A 65 -14.01 12.45 -6.14
N SER A 66 -14.21 11.17 -5.83
CA SER A 66 -13.27 10.42 -5.00
C SER A 66 -11.92 10.23 -5.68
N VAL A 67 -11.91 10.05 -7.02
CA VAL A 67 -10.68 10.03 -7.81
C VAL A 67 -10.00 11.40 -7.81
N ARG A 68 -10.76 12.50 -7.97
CA ARG A 68 -10.21 13.87 -7.91
C ARG A 68 -9.55 14.16 -6.56
N ASN A 69 -10.18 13.75 -5.47
CA ASN A 69 -9.61 13.92 -4.12
C ASN A 69 -8.34 13.07 -3.93
N ALA A 70 -8.34 11.82 -4.41
CA ALA A 70 -7.14 10.97 -4.39
C ALA A 70 -6.00 11.59 -5.22
N MET A 71 -6.29 12.13 -6.39
CA MET A 71 -5.30 12.82 -7.23
C MET A 71 -4.78 14.09 -6.57
N LYS A 72 -5.63 14.86 -5.89
CA LYS A 72 -5.21 16.04 -5.13
C LYS A 72 -4.22 15.66 -4.02
N GLU A 73 -4.44 14.54 -3.33
CA GLU A 73 -3.49 14.02 -2.34
C GLU A 73 -2.12 13.73 -2.98
N VAL A 74 -2.10 13.06 -4.15
CA VAL A 74 -0.87 12.78 -4.89
C VAL A 74 -0.14 14.05 -5.30
N GLU A 75 -0.85 15.07 -5.79
CA GLU A 75 -0.23 16.34 -6.17
C GLU A 75 0.37 17.07 -4.97
N MET A 76 -0.29 17.05 -3.81
CA MET A 76 0.26 17.67 -2.59
C MET A 76 1.58 17.02 -2.16
N TYR A 77 1.68 15.68 -2.21
CA TYR A 77 2.93 14.99 -1.89
C TYR A 77 4.09 15.33 -2.83
N LYS A 78 3.82 15.70 -4.09
CA LYS A 78 4.86 16.10 -5.05
C LYS A 78 5.46 17.48 -4.75
N LEU A 79 4.73 18.34 -4.04
CA LEU A 79 5.16 19.72 -3.75
C LEU A 79 6.24 19.79 -2.67
N PHE A 80 6.36 18.76 -1.83
CA PHE A 80 7.26 18.79 -0.67
C PHE A 80 8.39 17.77 -0.82
N GLN A 81 9.62 18.23 -0.65
CA GLN A 81 10.81 17.40 -0.54
C GLN A 81 11.59 17.85 0.70
N HIS A 82 11.32 17.18 1.83
CA HIS A 82 11.89 17.55 3.12
C HIS A 82 12.11 16.30 3.96
N GLU A 83 13.15 16.29 4.79
CA GLU A 83 13.51 15.13 5.63
C GLU A 83 12.37 14.66 6.53
N ASN A 84 11.63 15.61 7.10
CA ASN A 84 10.47 15.35 7.97
C ASN A 84 9.14 15.12 7.22
N ILE A 85 9.16 14.96 5.89
CA ILE A 85 7.95 14.70 5.07
C ILE A 85 8.16 13.42 4.26
N ILE A 86 7.17 12.52 4.32
CA ILE A 86 7.24 11.23 3.63
C ILE A 86 7.30 11.45 2.11
N LYS A 87 8.32 10.86 1.48
CA LYS A 87 8.52 10.90 0.03
C LYS A 87 7.65 9.87 -0.69
N VAL A 88 7.04 10.29 -1.80
CA VAL A 88 6.36 9.40 -2.76
C VAL A 88 7.36 8.90 -3.82
N ILE A 89 7.22 7.64 -4.24
CA ILE A 89 8.15 6.89 -5.11
C ILE A 89 7.48 6.54 -6.45
#